data_AF-Q03A54-F1
#
_entry.id   AF-Q03A54-F1
#
_cell.length_a   1.000
_cell.length_b   1.000
_cell.length_c   1.000
_cell.angle_alpha   90.00
_cell.angle_beta   90.00
_cell.angle_gamma   90.00
#
_symmetry.space_group_name_H-M   'P 1'
#
loop_
_entity.id
_entity.type
_entity.pdbx_description
1 polymer ?
#
loop_
_entity_poly.entity_id
_entity_poly.type
_entity_poly.pdbx_seq_one_letter_code
_entity_poly.pdbx_strand_id
1 'polypeptide(L)'
;MLATSRDRTKDLFLEDVVNFLINSDISVNTNVKYTGQSGNNINFEILIGRTKTTSAKALKLVNNPTGNAYKEPIFSITDVRSFNDEIKFYLLANDLERNISPSFQSAAEGYNITLLPWSQKASWIGQLRLA
;
A
#
# COMPACT_ATOMS: atom_id res chain seq x y z
N MET A 1 19.29 4.05 -23.25
CA MET A 1 18.45 4.62 -22.17
C MET A 1 16.99 4.35 -22.50
N LEU A 2 16.34 3.41 -21.80
CA LEU A 2 14.91 3.04 -21.95
C LEU A 2 14.30 2.77 -20.56
N ALA A 3 14.54 3.68 -19.61
CA ALA A 3 14.07 3.55 -18.22
C ALA A 3 13.12 4.71 -17.85
N THR A 4 12.19 5.09 -18.74
CA THR A 4 11.33 6.28 -18.52
C THR A 4 9.83 5.99 -18.47
N SER A 5 9.33 4.89 -19.03
CA SER A 5 7.87 4.63 -19.03
C SER A 5 7.34 3.90 -17.78
N ARG A 6 8.12 2.99 -17.20
CA ARG A 6 7.67 2.17 -16.04
C ARG A 6 7.78 2.89 -14.70
N ASP A 7 8.81 3.71 -14.52
CA ASP A 7 8.96 4.48 -13.28
C ASP A 7 7.93 5.61 -13.23
N ARG A 8 7.70 6.30 -14.36
CA ARG A 8 6.68 7.35 -14.48
C ARG A 8 5.26 6.87 -14.14
N THR A 9 4.90 5.63 -14.46
CA THR A 9 3.56 5.08 -14.13
C THR A 9 3.40 4.78 -12.64
N LYS A 10 4.48 4.41 -11.94
CA LYS A 10 4.45 4.28 -10.47
C LYS A 10 4.28 5.64 -9.80
N ASP A 11 5.01 6.64 -10.29
CA ASP A 11 4.95 8.00 -9.76
C ASP A 11 3.55 8.59 -9.94
N LEU A 12 2.95 8.41 -11.13
CA LEU A 12 1.57 8.87 -11.40
C LEU A 12 0.53 8.20 -10.50
N PHE A 13 0.61 6.88 -10.29
CA PHE A 13 -0.33 6.20 -9.40
C PHE A 13 -0.18 6.67 -7.95
N LEU A 14 1.05 6.87 -7.47
CA LEU A 14 1.28 7.44 -6.13
C LEU A 14 0.70 8.84 -6.01
N GLU A 15 0.92 9.71 -7.00
CA GLU A 15 0.35 11.07 -7.04
C GLU A 15 -1.18 11.03 -6.96
N ASP A 16 -1.85 10.18 -7.75
CA ASP A 16 -3.30 10.03 -7.73
C ASP A 16 -3.81 9.61 -6.35
N VAL A 17 -3.12 8.67 -5.71
CA VAL A 17 -3.49 8.19 -4.37
C VAL A 17 -3.29 9.28 -3.32
N VAL A 18 -2.16 9.99 -3.36
CA VAL A 18 -1.87 11.10 -2.44
C VAL A 18 -2.92 12.20 -2.59
N ASN A 19 -3.22 12.62 -3.82
CA ASN A 19 -4.23 13.64 -4.10
C ASN A 19 -5.61 13.23 -3.58
N PHE A 20 -6.01 11.97 -3.80
CA PHE A 20 -7.28 11.45 -3.29
C PHE A 20 -7.34 11.45 -1.75
N LEU A 21 -6.27 11.04 -1.08
CA LEU A 21 -6.22 11.01 0.39
C LEU A 21 -6.26 12.43 0.96
N ILE A 22 -5.49 13.37 0.39
CA ILE A 22 -5.50 14.79 0.81
C ILE A 22 -6.88 15.40 0.59
N ASN A 23 -7.51 15.18 -0.57
CA ASN A 23 -8.87 15.66 -0.85
C ASN A 23 -9.94 15.01 0.03
N SER A 24 -9.60 13.92 0.73
CA SER A 24 -10.44 13.23 1.70
C SER A 24 -10.10 13.60 3.15
N ASP A 25 -9.35 14.68 3.36
CA ASP A 25 -8.86 15.18 4.66
C ASP A 25 -7.93 14.20 5.40
N ILE A 26 -7.19 13.37 4.67
CA ILE A 26 -6.20 12.43 5.22
C ILE A 26 -4.80 12.92 4.86
N SER A 27 -4.08 13.41 5.88
CA SER A 27 -2.67 13.79 5.74
C SER A 27 -1.77 12.56 5.67
N VAL A 28 -0.80 12.58 4.74
CA VAL A 28 0.10 11.46 4.46
C VAL A 28 1.55 11.92 4.35
N ASN A 29 2.47 11.02 4.70
CA ASN A 29 3.87 11.11 4.30
C ASN A 29 4.12 10.09 3.20
N THR A 30 4.96 10.44 2.22
CA THR A 30 5.32 9.55 1.12
C THR A 30 6.72 8.96 1.30
N ASN A 31 6.97 7.81 0.68
CA ASN A 31 8.29 7.20 0.54
C ASN A 31 9.03 6.98 1.89
N VAL A 32 8.33 6.39 2.86
CA VAL A 32 8.85 6.14 4.21
C VAL A 32 9.60 4.83 4.25
N LYS A 33 10.80 4.86 4.85
CA LYS A 33 11.65 3.67 5.00
C LYS A 33 11.49 3.05 6.39
N TYR A 34 11.35 1.74 6.42
CA TYR A 34 11.38 0.91 7.62
C TYR A 34 12.46 -0.16 7.46
N THR A 35 13.15 -0.49 8.55
CA THR A 35 14.07 -1.63 8.57
C THR A 35 13.27 -2.87 8.97
N GLY A 36 13.21 -3.87 8.08
CA GLY A 36 12.51 -5.12 8.35
C GLY A 36 13.38 -6.13 9.09
N GLN A 37 12.78 -7.28 9.43
CA GLN A 37 13.43 -8.40 10.11
C GLN A 37 14.67 -8.90 9.39
N SER A 38 14.63 -8.90 8.07
CA SER A 38 15.75 -9.29 7.21
C SER A 38 16.96 -8.33 7.30
N GLY A 39 16.82 -7.19 7.98
CA GLY A 39 17.82 -6.11 8.01
C GLY A 39 17.75 -5.21 6.77
N ASN A 40 16.86 -5.50 5.82
CA ASN A 40 16.67 -4.69 4.63
C ASN A 40 15.85 -3.44 4.94
N ASN A 41 16.19 -2.34 4.25
CA ASN A 41 15.36 -1.15 4.23
C ASN A 41 14.23 -1.33 3.22
N ILE A 42 13.02 -1.41 3.74
CA ILE A 42 11.79 -1.56 2.99
C ILE A 42 11.12 -0.20 2.89
N ASN A 43 10.76 0.17 1.67
CA ASN A 43 10.04 1.39 1.39
C ASN A 43 8.53 1.14 1.40
N PHE A 44 7.77 2.03 2.04
CA PHE A 44 6.33 2.14 1.89
C PHE A 44 6.00 3.44 1.21
N GLU A 45 5.15 3.36 0.19
CA GLU A 45 4.88 4.53 -0.64
C GLU A 45 4.08 5.57 0.13
N ILE A 46 3.22 5.15 1.08
CA ILE A 46 2.40 6.05 1.90
C ILE A 46 2.41 5.61 3.37
N LEU A 47 2.51 6.60 4.27
CA LEU A 47 2.30 6.49 5.70
C LEU A 47 1.27 7.52 6.16
N ILE A 48 0.20 7.03 6.79
CA ILE A 48 -0.75 7.82 7.56
C ILE A 48 -0.34 7.76 9.03
N GLY A 49 -0.20 8.93 9.66
CA GLY A 49 0.20 9.02 11.07
C GLY A 49 -0.85 8.43 12.03
N ARG A 50 -0.41 8.10 13.25
CA ARG A 50 -1.33 7.73 14.34
C ARG A 50 -2.01 8.96 14.94
N THR A 51 -3.19 8.76 15.52
CA THR A 51 -3.79 9.71 16.46
C THR A 51 -3.78 9.13 17.87
N LYS A 52 -4.36 9.86 18.84
CA LYS A 52 -4.61 9.33 20.18
C LYS A 52 -5.49 8.07 20.19
N THR A 53 -6.33 7.88 19.17
CA THR A 53 -7.35 6.83 19.09
C THR A 53 -7.17 5.86 17.93
N THR A 54 -6.22 6.13 17.02
CA THR A 54 -6.01 5.31 15.82
C THR A 54 -4.53 4.98 15.62
N SER A 55 -4.25 3.73 15.28
CA SER A 55 -2.94 3.25 14.86
C SER A 55 -2.46 3.95 13.59
N ALA A 56 -1.14 4.04 13.42
CA ALA A 56 -0.54 4.47 12.17
C ALA A 56 -0.86 3.43 11.07
N LYS A 57 -0.89 3.87 9.80
CA LYS A 57 -1.25 3.01 8.68
C LYS A 57 -0.23 3.16 7.56
N ALA A 58 0.40 2.07 7.15
CA ALA A 58 1.32 2.04 6.03
C ALA A 58 0.68 1.33 4.84
N LEU A 59 0.78 1.96 3.66
CA LEU A 59 0.23 1.43 2.42
C LEU A 59 1.38 1.06 1.49
N LYS A 60 1.32 -0.17 0.98
CA LYS A 60 2.19 -0.66 -0.09
C LYS A 60 1.39 -0.67 -1.39
N LEU A 61 1.84 0.09 -2.37
CA LEU A 61 1.13 0.29 -3.64
C LEU A 61 1.60 -0.72 -4.68
N VAL A 62 0.64 -1.28 -5.43
CA VAL A 62 0.92 -2.26 -6.47
C VAL A 62 0.22 -1.89 -7.76
N ASN A 63 1.03 -1.57 -8.78
CA ASN A 63 0.54 -1.42 -10.14
C ASN A 63 0.42 -2.78 -10.83
N ASN A 64 -0.63 -2.97 -11.63
CA ASN A 64 -0.88 -4.20 -12.38
C ASN A 64 -0.89 -5.47 -11.50
N PRO A 65 -1.87 -5.63 -10.59
CA PRO A 65 -1.95 -6.69 -9.57
C PRO A 65 -2.27 -8.08 -10.15
N THR A 66 -1.42 -8.56 -11.07
CA THR A 66 -1.60 -9.79 -11.83
C THR A 66 -0.43 -10.76 -11.61
N GLY A 67 -0.72 -12.07 -11.69
CA GLY A 67 0.30 -13.12 -11.58
C GLY A 67 1.03 -13.09 -10.24
N ASN A 68 2.35 -12.93 -10.29
CA ASN A 68 3.24 -12.95 -9.12
C ASN A 68 3.50 -11.56 -8.51
N ALA A 69 2.78 -10.52 -8.92
CA ALA A 69 2.98 -9.15 -8.44
C ALA A 69 2.76 -8.98 -6.92
N TYR A 70 2.12 -9.93 -6.25
CA TYR A 70 1.90 -9.90 -4.79
C TYR A 70 3.16 -10.21 -3.98
N LYS A 71 4.17 -10.88 -4.56
CA LYS A 71 5.28 -11.48 -3.81
C LYS A 71 6.11 -10.45 -3.05
N GLU A 72 6.61 -9.43 -3.74
CA GLU A 72 7.41 -8.37 -3.10
C GLU A 72 6.59 -7.57 -2.09
N PRO A 73 5.37 -7.09 -2.41
CA PRO A 73 4.57 -6.32 -1.46
C PRO A 73 4.22 -7.09 -0.18
N ILE A 74 3.84 -8.37 -0.31
CA ILE A 74 3.54 -9.23 0.85
C ILE A 74 4.78 -9.51 1.68
N PHE A 75 5.92 -9.79 1.03
CA PHE A 75 7.20 -9.95 1.72
C PHE A 75 7.56 -8.69 2.50
N SER A 76 7.52 -7.53 1.84
CA SER A 76 7.79 -6.22 2.43
C SER A 76 6.92 -5.92 3.66
N ILE A 77 5.62 -6.18 3.56
CA ILE A 77 4.71 -6.02 4.72
C ILE A 77 5.06 -7.01 5.83
N THR A 78 5.28 -8.28 5.51
CA THR A 78 5.52 -9.32 6.51
C THR A 78 6.83 -9.10 7.26
N ASP A 79 7.88 -8.67 6.55
CA ASP A 79 9.20 -8.43 7.11
C ASP A 79 9.22 -7.24 8.09
N VAL A 80 8.36 -6.24 7.91
CA VAL A 80 8.24 -5.10 8.84
C VAL A 80 7.20 -5.34 9.93
N ARG A 81 6.09 -6.01 9.59
CA ARG A 81 5.00 -6.31 10.52
C ARG A 81 5.45 -7.14 11.71
N SER A 82 6.44 -8.01 11.56
CA SER A 82 6.91 -8.90 12.64
C SER A 82 7.48 -8.19 13.88
N PHE A 83 7.82 -6.90 13.79
CA PHE A 83 8.37 -6.11 14.91
C PHE A 83 7.59 -4.84 15.24
N ASN A 84 6.51 -4.54 14.50
CA ASN A 84 5.77 -3.30 14.70
C ASN A 84 4.26 -3.50 14.57
N ASP A 85 3.66 -4.01 15.66
CA ASP A 85 2.21 -4.22 15.77
C ASP A 85 1.42 -2.90 15.91
N GLU A 86 2.09 -1.76 16.12
CA GLU A 86 1.44 -0.45 16.21
C GLU A 86 1.01 0.10 14.84
N ILE A 87 1.54 -0.46 13.75
CA ILE A 87 1.24 -0.05 12.38
C ILE A 87 0.32 -1.06 11.71
N LYS A 88 -0.79 -0.57 11.14
CA LYS A 88 -1.64 -1.36 10.25
C LYS A 88 -1.11 -1.29 8.82
N PHE A 89 -0.93 -2.44 8.19
CA PHE A 89 -0.41 -2.53 6.83
C PHE A 89 -1.52 -2.88 5.84
N TYR A 90 -1.51 -2.19 4.69
CA TYR A 90 -2.49 -2.35 3.64
C TYR A 90 -1.81 -2.53 2.28
N LEU A 91 -2.40 -3.35 1.42
CA LEU A 91 -2.04 -3.43 0.01
C LEU A 91 -3.02 -2.60 -0.81
N LEU A 92 -2.54 -1.59 -1.51
CA LEU A 92 -3.35 -0.80 -2.43
C LEU A 92 -3.06 -1.22 -3.86
N ALA A 93 -4.03 -1.89 -4.49
CA ALA A 93 -3.89 -2.45 -5.83
C ALA A 93 -4.52 -1.54 -6.89
N ASN A 94 -3.73 -1.08 -7.85
CA ASN A 94 -4.25 -0.35 -9.01
C ASN A 94 -4.90 -1.31 -10.00
N ASP A 95 -6.22 -1.41 -9.94
CA ASP A 95 -7.03 -2.31 -10.74
C ASP A 95 -7.78 -1.62 -11.89
N LEU A 96 -7.42 -0.38 -12.25
CA LEU A 96 -8.10 0.37 -13.30
C LEU A 96 -7.86 -0.19 -14.71
N GLU A 97 -6.63 -0.64 -15.00
CA GLU A 97 -6.30 -1.23 -16.31
C GLU A 97 -6.44 -2.75 -16.33
N ARG A 98 -6.25 -3.40 -15.18
CA ARG A 98 -6.26 -4.85 -15.04
C ARG A 98 -6.88 -5.26 -13.72
N ASN A 99 -7.83 -6.19 -13.79
CA ASN A 99 -8.41 -6.80 -12.61
C ASN A 99 -7.34 -7.46 -11.72
N ILE A 100 -7.58 -7.42 -10.41
CA ILE A 100 -6.77 -8.14 -9.44
C ILE A 100 -6.91 -9.65 -9.70
N SER A 101 -5.79 -10.32 -9.95
CA SER A 101 -5.81 -11.77 -10.19
C SER A 101 -6.26 -12.56 -8.95
N PRO A 102 -6.94 -13.71 -9.09
CA PRO A 102 -7.34 -14.54 -7.95
C PRO A 102 -6.15 -14.95 -7.07
N SER A 103 -5.01 -15.27 -7.67
CA SER A 103 -3.78 -15.60 -6.92
C SER A 103 -3.29 -14.45 -6.04
N PHE A 104 -3.47 -13.20 -6.49
CA PHE A 104 -3.12 -12.02 -5.70
C PHE A 104 -4.07 -11.86 -4.51
N GLN A 105 -5.38 -12.01 -4.75
CA GLN A 105 -6.40 -11.94 -3.69
C GLN A 105 -6.18 -13.02 -2.64
N SER A 106 -6.04 -14.28 -3.06
CA SER A 106 -5.77 -15.41 -2.15
C SER A 106 -4.46 -15.26 -1.39
N ALA A 107 -3.42 -14.67 -2.00
CA ALA A 107 -2.18 -14.40 -1.29
C ALA A 107 -2.37 -13.31 -0.23
N ALA A 108 -3.01 -12.19 -0.54
CA ALA A 108 -3.28 -11.15 0.45
C ALA A 108 -4.10 -11.69 1.63
N GLU A 109 -5.14 -12.48 1.35
CA GLU A 109 -5.94 -13.18 2.36
C GLU A 109 -5.12 -14.17 3.18
N GLY A 110 -4.33 -15.03 2.53
CA GLY A 110 -3.52 -16.05 3.21
C GLY A 110 -2.45 -15.48 4.15
N TYR A 111 -1.96 -14.26 3.89
CA TYR A 111 -1.04 -13.55 4.79
C TYR A 111 -1.74 -12.58 5.75
N ASN A 112 -3.08 -12.58 5.78
CA ASN A 112 -3.92 -11.70 6.58
C ASN A 112 -3.56 -10.21 6.38
N ILE A 113 -3.46 -9.79 5.12
CA ILE A 113 -3.16 -8.42 4.72
C ILE A 113 -4.39 -7.85 4.01
N THR A 114 -4.90 -6.72 4.50
CA THR A 114 -6.07 -6.08 3.91
C THR A 114 -5.74 -5.55 2.51
N LEU A 115 -6.43 -6.09 1.51
CA LEU A 115 -6.36 -5.66 0.13
C LEU A 115 -7.39 -4.56 -0.15
N LEU A 116 -6.90 -3.45 -0.69
CA LEU A 116 -7.69 -2.29 -1.08
C LEU A 116 -7.64 -2.14 -2.61
N PRO A 117 -8.72 -2.46 -3.33
CA PRO A 117 -8.82 -2.17 -4.76
C PRO A 117 -8.97 -0.66 -5.00
N TRP A 118 -8.19 -0.08 -5.90
CA TRP A 118 -8.23 1.35 -6.17
C TRP A 118 -9.57 1.81 -6.78
N SER A 119 -10.17 0.99 -7.63
CA SER A 119 -11.51 1.19 -8.20
C SER A 119 -12.59 1.35 -7.13
N GLN A 120 -12.39 0.77 -5.94
CA GLN A 120 -13.35 0.76 -4.83
C GLN A 120 -12.99 1.76 -3.72
N LYS A 121 -12.19 2.80 -4.02
CA LYS A 121 -11.68 3.75 -3.01
C LYS A 121 -12.71 4.39 -2.11
N ALA A 122 -13.92 4.64 -2.60
CA ALA A 122 -15.01 5.17 -1.78
C ALA A 122 -15.45 4.22 -0.66
N SER A 123 -15.31 2.89 -0.85
CA SER A 123 -15.75 1.88 0.12
C SER A 123 -14.81 1.73 1.32
N TRP A 124 -13.50 1.91 1.12
CA TRP A 124 -12.50 1.65 2.15
C TRP A 124 -11.88 2.90 2.75
N ILE A 125 -12.09 4.09 2.16
CA ILE A 125 -11.50 5.35 2.67
C ILE A 125 -11.81 5.59 4.15
N GLY A 126 -12.99 5.20 4.62
CA GLY A 126 -13.39 5.30 6.03
C GLY A 126 -12.47 4.51 6.98
N GLN A 127 -11.86 3.42 6.51
CA GLN A 127 -10.91 2.62 7.30
C GLN A 127 -9.59 3.36 7.53
N LEU A 128 -9.25 4.31 6.66
CA LEU A 128 -8.00 5.06 6.73
C LEU A 128 -8.12 6.36 7.54
N ARG A 129 -9.33 6.87 7.73
CA ARG A 129 -9.59 8.11 8.45
C ARG A 129 -8.98 8.10 9.85
N LEU A 130 -8.52 9.29 10.21
CA LEU A 130 -8.17 9.68 11.57
C LEU A 130 -9.49 10.19 12.14
N ALA A 131 -9.98 9.55 13.21
CA ALA A 131 -11.33 9.75 13.74
C ALA A 131 -11.79 11.21 13.82
#